data_AF-A0A846V595-F1
#
_entry.id   AF-A0A846V595-F1
#
_cell.length_a   1.000
_cell.length_b   1.000
_cell.length_c   1.000
_cell.angle_alpha   90.00
_cell.angle_beta   90.00
_cell.angle_gamma   90.00
#
_symmetry.space_group_name_H-M   'P 1'
#
loop_
_entity.id
_entity.type
_entity.pdbx_description
1 polymer ?
#
loop_
_entity_poly.entity_id
_entity_poly.type
_entity_poly.pdbx_seq_one_letter_code
_entity_poly.pdbx_strand_id
1 'polypeptide(L)' 'MASTRLKVGAGAASLVLSLAAGLVVHFEGYIPHTYADPVGIPTICYGHTGSDVNPGTVATQEECQRLLEGDLAVAYAAV' A
#
# COMPACT_ATOMS: atom_id res chain seq x y z
N MET A 1 -43.68 -3.55 2.92
CA MET A 1 -42.65 -2.64 3.47
C MET A 1 -41.33 -3.40 3.48
N ALA A 2 -40.62 -3.42 2.34
CA ALA A 2 -39.38 -4.17 2.19
C ALA A 2 -38.24 -3.36 2.83
N SER A 3 -37.59 -3.95 3.83
CA SER A 3 -36.47 -3.35 4.55
C SER A 3 -35.25 -3.29 3.64
N THR A 4 -34.93 -2.09 3.12
CA THR A 4 -33.70 -1.84 2.38
C THR A 4 -32.52 -1.90 3.35
N ARG A 5 -31.82 -3.04 3.40
CA ARG A 5 -30.51 -3.09 4.06
C ARG A 5 -29.56 -2.22 3.26
N LEU A 6 -29.17 -1.09 3.84
CA LEU A 6 -28.16 -0.20 3.28
C LEU A 6 -26.84 -0.96 3.20
N LYS A 7 -26.37 -1.28 2.00
CA LYS A 7 -25.01 -1.78 1.79
C LYS A 7 -24.08 -0.58 1.98
N VAL A 8 -23.55 -0.40 3.19
CA VAL A 8 -22.36 0.42 3.44
C VAL A 8 -21.21 -0.31 2.76
N GLY A 9 -21.11 -0.21 1.43
CA GLY A 9 -20.24 -1.04 0.61
C GLY A 9 -19.41 -0.16 -0.32
N ALA A 10 -18.10 -0.37 -0.30
CA ALA A 10 -17.05 0.29 -1.10
C ALA A 10 -16.70 1.75 -0.76
N GLY A 11 -17.65 2.69 -0.63
CA GLY A 11 -17.32 4.12 -0.59
C GLY A 11 -16.61 4.64 0.67
N ALA A 12 -16.90 4.09 1.85
CA ALA A 12 -16.27 4.52 3.09
C ALA A 12 -14.86 3.93 3.28
N ALA A 13 -14.67 2.66 2.88
CA ALA A 13 -13.38 1.98 2.97
C ALA A 13 -12.34 2.59 2.03
N SER A 14 -12.75 2.95 0.80
CA SER A 14 -11.84 3.62 -0.15
C SER A 14 -11.37 4.98 0.36
N LEU A 15 -12.26 5.79 0.96
CA LEU A 15 -11.88 7.08 1.54
C LEU A 15 -10.87 6.94 2.69
N VAL A 16 -11.08 5.98 3.59
CA VAL A 16 -10.15 5.72 4.71
C VAL A 16 -8.79 5.28 4.17
N LEU A 17 -8.74 4.37 3.21
CA LEU A 17 -7.49 3.92 2.59
C LEU A 17 -6.76 5.06 1.88
N SER A 18 -7.46 5.96 1.17
CA SER A 18 -6.82 7.12 0.54
C SER A 18 -6.22 8.10 1.55
N LEU A 19 -6.90 8.34 2.68
CA LEU A 19 -6.35 9.19 3.76
C LEU A 19 -5.14 8.51 4.43
N ALA A 20 -5.22 7.21 4.68
CA ALA A 20 -4.12 6.43 5.24
C ALA A 20 -2.90 6.45 4.30
N ALA A 21 -3.09 6.27 3.00
CA ALA A 21 -2.03 6.34 2.00
C ALA A 21 -1.30 7.69 2.05
N GLY A 22 -2.02 8.80 2.16
CA GLY A 22 -1.41 10.13 2.28
C GLY A 22 -0.52 10.27 3.53
N LEU A 23 -0.93 9.71 4.66
CA LEU A 23 -0.13 9.67 5.89
C LEU A 23 1.11 8.80 5.73
N VAL A 24 0.95 7.58 5.21
CA VAL A 24 2.06 6.65 5.00
C VAL A 24 3.12 7.24 4.08
N VAL A 25 2.72 7.79 2.94
CA VAL A 25 3.65 8.45 1.99
C VAL A 25 4.43 9.59 2.66
N HIS A 26 3.80 10.35 3.56
CA HIS A 26 4.45 11.47 4.24
C HIS A 26 5.54 11.01 5.23
N PHE A 27 5.31 9.90 5.94
CA PHE A 27 6.21 9.43 7.00
C PHE A 27 7.25 8.40 6.54
N GLU A 28 6.90 7.52 5.60
CA GLU A 28 7.79 6.42 5.15
C GLU A 28 8.81 6.88 4.11
N GLY A 29 8.50 7.92 3.33
CA GLY A 29 9.36 8.39 2.23
C GLY A 29 9.28 7.52 0.98
N TYR A 30 10.00 7.91 -0.08
CA TYR A 30 9.89 7.32 -1.42
C TYR A 30 11.27 6.91 -1.96
N ILE A 31 11.45 5.61 -2.22
CA ILE A 31 12.66 5.06 -2.83
C ILE A 31 12.25 4.18 -4.03
N PRO A 32 12.35 4.64 -5.28
CA PRO A 32 11.82 3.92 -6.46
C PRO A 32 12.66 2.73 -6.90
N HIS A 33 13.71 2.34 -6.17
CA HIS A 33 14.60 1.25 -6.53
C HIS A 33 14.81 0.33 -5.35
N THR A 34 15.07 -0.95 -5.62
CA THR A 34 15.29 -1.92 -4.55
C THR A 34 16.54 -1.57 -3.74
N TYR A 35 16.40 -1.57 -2.42
CA TYR A 35 17.49 -1.42 -1.46
C TYR A 35 17.39 -2.50 -0.39
N ALA A 36 18.48 -2.74 0.34
CA ALA A 36 18.44 -3.55 1.55
C ALA A 36 18.09 -2.63 2.72
N ASP A 37 17.06 -2.99 3.48
CA ASP A 37 16.73 -2.31 4.74
C ASP A 37 17.82 -2.57 5.81
N PRO A 38 17.73 -1.95 7.01
CA PRO A 38 18.73 -2.12 8.07
C PRO A 38 18.96 -3.56 8.54
N VAL A 39 18.03 -4.48 8.28
CA VAL A 39 18.14 -5.91 8.64
C VAL A 39 18.40 -6.81 7.42
N GLY A 40 18.61 -6.23 6.23
CA GLY A 40 19.01 -6.94 5.03
C GLY A 40 17.86 -7.44 4.15
N ILE A 41 16.62 -7.01 4.40
CA ILE A 41 15.46 -7.39 3.58
C ILE A 41 15.40 -6.51 2.33
N PRO A 42 15.21 -7.08 1.12
CA PRO A 42 14.94 -6.31 -0.08
C PRO A 42 13.63 -5.52 0.04
N THR A 43 13.72 -4.20 -0.14
CA THR A 43 12.63 -3.25 0.05
C THR A 43 12.59 -2.25 -1.11
N ILE A 44 11.39 -1.77 -1.48
CA ILE A 44 11.19 -0.78 -2.55
C ILE A 44 10.00 0.16 -2.24
N CYS A 45 9.93 1.30 -2.93
CA CYS A 45 8.85 2.27 -2.90
C CYS A 45 8.62 2.87 -1.50
N TYR A 46 7.45 2.63 -0.90
CA TYR A 46 7.04 3.13 0.42
C TYR A 46 7.21 2.04 1.50
N GLY A 47 8.27 1.24 1.40
CA GLY A 47 8.54 0.15 2.34
C GLY A 47 7.97 -1.22 1.94
N HIS A 48 7.61 -1.41 0.66
CA HIS A 48 7.09 -2.69 0.18
C HIS A 48 8.18 -3.78 0.23
N THR A 49 7.82 -4.94 0.79
CA THR A 49 8.69 -6.13 0.91
C THR A 49 7.93 -7.37 0.45
N GLY A 50 8.65 -8.38 -0.04
CA GLY A 50 8.02 -9.61 -0.53
C GLY A 50 8.95 -10.43 -1.39
N SER A 51 8.51 -11.64 -1.76
CA SER A 51 9.25 -12.53 -2.67
C SER A 51 9.34 -11.99 -4.10
N ASP A 52 8.52 -11.00 -4.44
CA ASP A 52 8.46 -10.30 -5.71
C ASP A 52 9.42 -9.09 -5.79
N VAL A 53 10.05 -8.71 -4.68
CA VAL A 53 11.06 -7.64 -4.64
C VAL A 53 12.43 -8.18 -5.05
N ASN A 54 12.77 -7.95 -6.32
CA ASN A 54 14.04 -8.38 -6.89
C ASN A 54 15.14 -7.30 -6.75
N PRO A 55 16.39 -7.66 -6.41
CA PRO A 55 17.50 -6.70 -6.36
C PRO A 55 17.75 -6.01 -7.70
N GLY A 56 18.05 -4.71 -7.66
CA GLY A 56 18.42 -3.92 -8.85
C GLY A 56 17.24 -3.51 -9.74
N THR A 57 16.00 -3.70 -9.30
CA THR A 57 14.82 -3.18 -10.01
C THR A 57 14.58 -1.72 -9.69
N VAL A 58 13.99 -1.01 -10.65
CA VAL A 58 13.50 0.36 -10.51
C VAL A 58 12.03 0.37 -10.92
N ALA A 59 11.17 0.90 -10.07
CA ALA A 59 9.75 1.02 -10.28
C ALA A 59 9.40 2.46 -10.71
N THR A 60 8.38 2.55 -11.56
CA THR A 60 7.68 3.80 -11.86
C THR A 60 6.84 4.26 -10.66
N GLN A 61 6.44 5.53 -10.68
CA GLN A 61 5.60 6.07 -9.60
C GLN A 61 4.26 5.34 -9.53
N GLU A 62 3.69 4.98 -10.68
CA GLU A 62 2.43 4.24 -10.79
C GLU A 62 2.57 2.81 -10.25
N GLU A 63 3.72 2.16 -10.46
CA GLU A 63 4.02 0.86 -9.84
C GLU A 63 4.12 0.98 -8.32
N CYS A 64 4.81 1.99 -7.80
CA CYS A 64 4.89 2.23 -6.37
C CYS A 64 3.52 2.54 -5.74
N GLN A 65 2.64 3.27 -6.43
CA GLN A 65 1.28 3.48 -5.96
C GLN A 65 0.47 2.18 -5.90
N ARG A 66 0.57 1.33 -6.92
CA ARG A 66 -0.12 0.03 -6.91
C ARG A 66 0.35 -0.87 -5.77
N LEU A 67 1.65 -0.87 -5.47
CA LEU A 67 2.19 -1.61 -4.32
C LEU A 67 1.62 -1.07 -3.01
N LEU A 68 1.63 0.26 -2.82
CA LEU A 68 1.07 0.90 -1.64
C LEU A 68 -0.42 0.59 -1.44
N GLU A 69 -1.22 0.69 -2.50
CA GLU A 69 -2.65 0.37 -2.45
C GLU A 69 -2.90 -1.09 -2.05
N GLY A 70 -2.10 -2.02 -2.60
CA GLY A 70 -2.14 -3.43 -2.25
C GLY A 70 -1.78 -3.70 -0.79
N ASP A 71 -0.68 -3.12 -0.33
CA ASP A 71 -0.20 -3.29 1.05
C ASP A 71 -1.21 -2.76 2.07
N LEU A 72 -1.78 -1.58 1.83
CA LEU A 72 -2.81 -1.00 2.69
C LEU A 72 -4.10 -1.81 2.70
N ALA A 73 -4.50 -2.38 1.56
CA ALA A 73 -5.67 -3.25 1.50
C ALA A 73 -5.48 -4.53 2.32
N VAL A 74 -4.29 -5.14 2.25
CA VAL A 74 -3.94 -6.31 3.07
C VAL A 74 -3.92 -5.94 4.56
N ALA A 75 -3.29 -4.82 4.92
CA ALA A 75 -3.23 -4.34 6.30
C ALA A 75 -4.62 -4.04 6.88
N TYR A 76 -5.50 -3.41 6.09
CA TYR A 76 -6.88 -3.13 6.49
C TYR A 76 -7.72 -4.40 6.67
N ALA A 77 -7.50 -5.43 5.85
CA ALA A 77 -8.22 -6.69 5.96
C ALA A 77 -7.81 -7.54 7.19
N ALA A 78 -6.67 -7.22 7.82
CA ALA A 78 -6.13 -7.95 8.96
C ALA A 78 -6.68 -7.48 10.32
N VAL A 79 -7.44 -6.39 10.37
CA VAL A 79 -8.04 -5.79 11.58
C VAL A 79 -9.56 -5.90 11.59
#